data_AF-A0A510XRB2-F1
#
_entry.id   AF-A0A510XRB2-F1
#
_cell.length_a   1.000
_cell.length_b   1.000
_cell.length_c   1.000
_cell.angle_alpha   90.00
_cell.angle_beta   90.00
_cell.angle_gamma   90.00
#
_symmetry.space_group_name_H-M   'P 1'
#
loop_
_entity.id
_entity.type
_entity.pdbx_description
1 polymer ?
#
loop_
_entity_poly.entity_id
_entity_poly.type
_entity_poly.pdbx_seq_one_letter_code
_entity_poly.pdbx_strand_id
1 'polypeptide(L)'
;MLKTPLYLFLCVLFSLQVHAQKATTYYKCVTKNGTTFSQFPCNDTATAYTINTVSGINNAPSQNYTKELNALERERIVLDLKAELRSNNHKLAILKRDKDRAEYNQQQRLNRILDDEDKKLISKDITKQLKIISKDHKKQSSNIEKRIKKLEKKIASYQ
;
A
#
# COMPACT_ATOMS: atom_id res chain seq x y z
N MET A 1 7.51 33.00 70.62
CA MET A 1 6.51 32.52 69.66
C MET A 1 7.12 32.41 68.27
N LEU A 2 7.19 31.16 67.77
CA LEU A 2 7.27 30.68 66.39
C LEU A 2 7.87 31.62 65.31
N LYS A 3 9.18 31.51 65.05
CA LYS A 3 9.82 31.97 63.80
C LYS A 3 10.66 30.89 63.11
N THR A 4 10.47 29.62 63.47
CA THR A 4 11.13 28.47 62.84
C THR A 4 10.42 27.83 61.64
N PRO A 5 9.09 27.99 61.38
CA PRO A 5 8.47 27.27 60.27
C PRO A 5 8.73 27.94 58.91
N LEU A 6 9.01 29.25 58.88
CA LEU A 6 9.24 29.99 57.63
C LEU A 6 10.58 29.60 56.98
N TYR A 7 11.64 29.45 57.77
CA TYR A 7 12.97 29.07 57.27
C TYR A 7 13.01 27.62 56.78
N LEU A 8 12.31 26.70 57.46
CA LEU A 8 12.24 25.30 57.06
C LEU A 8 11.45 25.14 55.75
N PHE A 9 10.36 25.91 55.57
CA PHE A 9 9.58 25.92 54.34
C PHE A 9 10.34 26.54 53.16
N LEU A 10 11.13 27.59 53.42
CA LEU A 10 11.98 28.23 52.40
C LEU A 10 13.14 27.33 51.93
N CYS A 11 13.74 26.55 52.85
CA CYS A 11 14.77 25.58 52.50
C CYS A 11 14.23 24.44 51.63
N VAL A 12 13.04 23.91 51.93
CA VAL A 12 12.40 22.85 51.14
C VAL A 12 12.07 23.33 49.72
N LEU A 13 11.58 24.57 49.57
CA LEU A 13 11.30 25.20 48.28
C LEU A 13 12.58 25.44 47.46
N PHE A 14 13.71 25.77 48.09
CA PHE A 14 14.99 25.95 47.40
C PHE A 14 15.59 24.62 46.92
N SER A 15 15.43 23.53 47.68
CA SER A 15 15.88 22.19 47.26
C SER A 15 15.09 21.58 46.10
N LEU A 16 13.85 22.02 45.86
CA LEU A 16 13.04 21.61 44.71
C LEU A 16 13.50 22.24 43.39
N GLN A 17 14.25 23.35 43.42
CA GLN A 17 14.69 24.04 42.21
C GLN A 17 16.00 23.51 41.61
N VAL A 18 16.73 22.62 42.30
CA VAL A 18 18.09 22.21 41.89
C VAL A 18 18.10 21.05 40.88
N HIS A 19 16.97 20.39 40.62
CA HIS A 19 16.93 19.21 39.73
C HIS A 19 16.48 19.48 38.29
N ALA A 20 16.37 20.75 37.87
CA ALA A 20 16.21 21.08 36.45
C ALA A 20 17.58 21.00 35.73
N GLN A 21 18.24 19.84 35.75
CA GLN A 21 19.36 19.60 34.86
C GLN A 21 18.83 19.62 33.43
N LYS A 22 19.33 20.55 32.60
CA LYS A 22 19.17 20.49 31.15
C LYS A 22 19.76 19.14 30.70
N ALA A 23 18.90 18.14 30.51
CA ALA A 23 19.33 16.83 30.07
C ALA A 23 19.93 16.97 28.67
N THR A 24 21.26 16.95 28.60
CA THR A 24 22.01 16.88 27.33
C THR A 24 21.96 15.48 26.74
N THR A 25 21.17 14.57 27.29
CA THR A 25 21.06 13.19 26.82
C THR A 25 19.59 12.80 26.80
N TYR A 26 19.13 12.23 25.68
CA TYR A 26 17.81 11.61 25.54
C TYR A 26 17.97 10.16 25.09
N TYR A 27 16.95 9.35 25.31
CA TYR A 27 16.97 7.93 25.04
C TYR A 27 15.95 7.58 23.95
N LYS A 28 16.37 6.75 22.99
CA LYS A 28 15.50 6.15 21.97
C LYS A 28 15.21 4.71 22.33
N CYS A 29 13.94 4.35 22.22
CA CYS A 29 13.41 3.05 22.60
C CYS A 29 12.76 2.45 21.36
N VAL A 30 13.29 1.34 20.86
CA VAL A 30 12.66 0.62 19.75
C VAL A 30 11.87 -0.53 20.34
N THR A 31 10.55 -0.51 20.16
CA THR A 31 9.63 -1.56 20.59
C THR A 31 8.92 -2.16 19.38
N LYS A 32 8.25 -3.31 19.58
CA LYS A 32 7.40 -3.92 18.54
C LYS A 32 6.29 -2.99 18.04
N ASN A 33 5.85 -2.05 18.87
CA ASN A 33 4.75 -1.13 18.59
C ASN A 33 5.23 0.22 18.02
N GLY A 34 6.54 0.43 17.90
CA GLY A 34 7.10 1.68 17.36
C GLY A 34 8.29 2.21 18.16
N THR A 35 8.70 3.43 17.81
CA THR A 35 9.83 4.13 18.43
C THR A 35 9.33 5.21 19.39
N THR A 36 9.89 5.27 20.60
CA THR A 36 9.59 6.30 21.60
C THR A 36 10.87 7.02 22.03
N PHE A 37 10.77 8.33 22.30
CA PHE A 37 11.88 9.16 22.78
C PHE A 37 11.57 9.66 24.20
N SER A 38 12.54 9.55 25.11
CA SER A 38 12.37 9.87 26.53
C SER A 38 13.61 10.59 27.09
N GLN A 39 13.43 11.43 28.11
CA GLN A 39 14.54 12.06 28.84
C GLN A 39 15.23 11.09 29.82
N PHE A 40 14.53 10.02 30.19
CA PHE A 40 15.03 8.95 31.06
C PHE A 40 15.08 7.61 30.31
N PRO A 41 15.94 6.66 30.71
CA PRO A 41 15.95 5.32 30.15
C PRO A 41 14.55 4.68 30.25
N CYS A 42 14.03 4.22 29.12
CA CYS A 42 12.70 3.62 29.00
C CYS A 42 12.71 2.09 29.17
N ASN A 43 13.85 1.45 28.90
CA ASN A 43 14.11 0.04 29.09
C ASN A 43 15.63 -0.22 29.07
N ASP A 44 16.04 -1.45 29.38
CA ASP A 44 17.46 -1.85 29.45
C ASP A 44 18.18 -1.82 28.10
N THR A 45 17.43 -1.75 27.00
CA THR A 45 17.95 -1.67 25.62
C THR A 45 17.94 -0.25 25.06
N ALA A 46 17.64 0.75 25.88
CA ALA A 46 17.48 2.13 25.44
C ALA A 46 18.80 2.68 24.91
N THR A 47 18.77 3.23 23.70
CA THR A 47 19.96 3.84 23.09
C THR A 47 20.05 5.30 23.53
N ALA A 48 21.14 5.68 24.20
CA ALA A 48 21.37 7.05 24.65
C ALA A 48 21.93 7.93 23.51
N TYR A 49 21.41 9.15 23.40
CA TYR A 49 21.81 10.17 22.43
C TYR A 49 22.15 11.47 23.14
N THR A 50 23.35 11.99 22.92
CA THR A 50 23.79 13.25 23.52
C THR A 50 23.50 14.43 22.58
N ILE A 51 22.79 15.42 23.09
CA ILE A 51 22.55 16.73 22.47
C ILE A 51 23.81 17.57 22.67
N ASN A 52 24.60 17.69 21.61
CA ASN A 52 25.73 18.62 21.58
C ASN A 52 25.20 20.00 21.15
N THR A 53 25.30 21.00 22.02
CA THR A 53 25.02 22.39 21.65
C THR A 53 26.20 22.93 20.85
N VAL A 54 26.06 23.01 19.52
CA VAL A 54 27.05 23.65 18.66
C VAL A 54 26.84 25.17 18.72
N SER A 55 27.91 25.93 18.97
CA SER A 55 27.85 27.40 18.91
C SER A 55 27.78 27.85 17.44
N GLY A 56 26.57 28.10 16.95
CA GLY A 56 26.31 28.54 15.58
C GLY A 56 24.95 28.07 15.09
N ILE A 57 24.40 28.71 14.05
CA ILE A 57 23.20 28.22 13.38
C ILE A 57 23.59 26.91 12.69
N ASN A 58 23.23 25.78 13.30
CA ASN A 58 23.25 24.50 12.61
C ASN A 58 22.22 24.59 11.49
N ASN A 59 22.68 24.89 10.28
CA ASN A 59 21.81 24.78 9.11
C ASN A 59 21.32 23.34 9.05
N ALA A 60 20.01 23.14 9.07
CA ALA A 60 19.42 21.83 8.82
C ALA A 60 20.04 21.25 7.54
N PRO A 61 20.22 19.92 7.45
CA PRO A 61 20.71 19.30 6.23
C PRO A 61 19.95 19.88 5.04
N SER A 62 20.62 20.24 3.94
CA SER A 62 19.97 20.80 2.74
C SER A 62 19.04 19.81 2.03
N GLN A 63 18.73 18.69 2.68
CA GLN A 63 17.93 17.59 2.19
C GLN A 63 16.47 18.01 2.20
N ASN A 64 15.91 18.13 1.01
CA ASN A 64 14.51 18.49 0.82
C ASN A 64 13.65 17.24 1.04
N TYR A 65 13.30 16.97 2.31
CA TYR A 65 12.48 15.81 2.69
C TYR A 65 11.12 15.77 1.98
N THR A 66 10.55 16.93 1.62
CA THR A 66 9.31 17.00 0.82
C THR A 66 9.52 16.41 -0.57
N LYS A 67 10.65 16.70 -1.22
CA LYS A 67 10.99 16.13 -2.53
C LYS A 67 11.19 14.61 -2.44
N GLU A 68 11.87 14.14 -1.40
CA GLU A 68 12.13 12.72 -1.17
C GLU A 68 10.82 11.95 -0.90
N LEU A 69 9.96 12.48 -0.03
CA LEU A 69 8.66 11.88 0.27
C LEU A 69 7.75 11.83 -0.95
N ASN A 70 7.72 12.90 -1.76
CA ASN A 70 6.95 12.93 -3.00
C ASN A 70 7.46 11.91 -4.04
N ALA A 71 8.77 11.64 -4.06
CA ALA A 71 9.34 10.62 -4.94
C ALA A 71 8.91 9.21 -4.51
N LEU A 72 8.99 8.91 -3.22
CA LEU A 72 8.55 7.63 -2.65
C LEU A 72 7.04 7.39 -2.87
N GLU A 73 6.23 8.44 -2.66
CA GLU A 73 4.78 8.35 -2.89
C GLU A 73 4.46 8.12 -4.36
N ARG A 74 5.14 8.83 -5.28
CA ARG A 74 5.00 8.60 -6.72
C ARG A 74 5.37 7.16 -7.09
N GLU A 75 6.46 6.62 -6.56
CA GLU A 75 6.89 5.25 -6.83
C GLU A 75 5.82 4.23 -6.37
N ARG A 76 5.29 4.42 -5.17
CA ARG A 76 4.22 3.58 -4.63
C ARG A 76 2.97 3.59 -5.50
N ILE A 77 2.52 4.78 -5.93
CA ILE A 77 1.39 4.93 -6.84
C ILE A 77 1.64 4.17 -8.15
N VAL A 78 2.84 4.28 -8.73
CA VAL A 78 3.19 3.57 -9.96
C VAL A 78 3.20 2.06 -9.76
N LEU A 79 3.70 1.57 -8.62
CA LEU A 79 3.70 0.15 -8.28
C LEU A 79 2.27 -0.41 -8.17
N ASP A 80 1.38 0.32 -7.50
CA ASP A 80 -0.03 -0.06 -7.33
C ASP A 80 -0.76 -0.09 -8.69
N LEU A 81 -0.55 0.94 -9.53
CA LEU A 81 -1.11 0.98 -10.89
C LEU A 81 -0.61 -0.18 -11.75
N LYS A 82 0.68 -0.54 -11.66
CA LYS A 82 1.25 -1.70 -12.36
C LYS A 82 0.69 -3.02 -11.84
N ALA A 83 0.44 -3.16 -10.54
CA ALA A 83 -0.21 -4.33 -9.97
C ALA A 83 -1.66 -4.47 -10.48
N GLU A 84 -2.40 -3.37 -10.54
CA GLU A 84 -3.76 -3.35 -11.11
C GLU A 84 -3.75 -3.70 -12.61
N LEU A 85 -2.79 -3.20 -13.37
CA LEU A 85 -2.61 -3.52 -14.79
C LEU A 85 -2.36 -5.03 -14.98
N ARG A 86 -1.46 -5.63 -14.18
CA ARG A 86 -1.21 -7.08 -14.19
C ARG A 86 -2.48 -7.88 -13.88
N SER A 87 -3.27 -7.45 -12.89
CA SER A 87 -4.54 -8.09 -12.54
C SER A 87 -5.54 -8.06 -13.71
N ASN A 88 -5.71 -6.92 -14.37
CA ASN A 88 -6.61 -6.80 -15.52
C ASN A 88 -6.15 -7.64 -16.72
N ASN A 89 -4.85 -7.69 -17.01
CA ASN A 89 -4.29 -8.57 -18.03
C ASN A 89 -4.55 -10.04 -17.71
N HIS A 90 -4.42 -10.44 -16.45
CA HIS A 90 -4.75 -11.79 -16.02
C HIS A 90 -6.24 -12.12 -16.20
N LYS A 91 -7.14 -11.17 -15.90
CA LYS A 91 -8.58 -11.33 -16.15
C LYS A 91 -8.89 -11.53 -17.63
N LEU A 92 -8.23 -10.83 -18.54
CA LEU A 92 -8.37 -11.08 -19.99
C LEU A 92 -7.94 -12.49 -20.37
N ALA A 93 -6.83 -12.98 -19.81
CA ALA A 93 -6.37 -14.34 -20.08
C ALA A 93 -7.36 -15.40 -19.57
N ILE A 94 -7.98 -15.19 -18.40
CA ILE A 94 -9.05 -16.05 -17.89
C ILE A 94 -10.26 -16.03 -18.82
N LEU A 95 -10.77 -14.84 -19.18
CA LEU A 95 -11.93 -14.72 -20.07
C LEU A 95 -11.72 -15.42 -21.42
N LYS A 96 -10.51 -15.33 -21.97
CA LYS A 96 -10.17 -16.05 -23.20
C LYS A 96 -10.28 -17.56 -23.00
N ARG A 97 -9.71 -18.10 -21.92
CA ARG A 97 -9.79 -19.54 -21.61
C ARG A 97 -11.23 -20.01 -21.38
N ASP A 98 -12.04 -19.20 -20.70
CA ASP A 98 -13.44 -19.53 -20.42
C ASP A 98 -14.27 -19.57 -21.72
N LYS A 99 -14.02 -18.61 -22.63
CA LYS A 99 -14.60 -18.63 -23.98
C LYS A 99 -14.19 -19.90 -24.73
N ASP A 100 -12.90 -20.21 -24.77
CA ASP A 100 -12.39 -21.38 -25.50
C ASP A 100 -12.96 -22.69 -24.93
N ARG A 101 -13.09 -22.79 -23.60
CA ARG A 101 -13.74 -23.93 -22.92
C ARG A 101 -15.22 -24.03 -23.28
N ALA A 102 -15.93 -22.91 -23.29
CA ALA A 102 -17.35 -22.88 -23.64
C ALA A 102 -17.57 -23.29 -25.11
N GLU A 103 -16.75 -22.79 -26.04
CA GLU A 103 -16.79 -23.15 -27.46
C GLU A 103 -16.51 -24.65 -27.65
N TYR A 104 -15.47 -25.17 -27.00
CA TYR A 104 -15.14 -26.59 -27.01
C TYR A 104 -16.31 -27.46 -26.50
N ASN A 105 -16.93 -27.09 -25.39
CA ASN A 105 -18.07 -27.82 -24.84
C ASN A 105 -19.26 -27.86 -25.81
N GLN A 106 -19.52 -26.78 -26.56
CA GLN A 106 -20.56 -26.78 -27.58
C GLN A 106 -20.20 -27.70 -28.75
N GLN A 107 -18.95 -27.71 -29.20
CA GLN A 107 -18.49 -28.62 -30.27
C GLN A 107 -18.56 -30.09 -29.85
N GLN A 108 -18.23 -30.40 -28.59
CA GLN A 108 -18.34 -31.75 -28.06
C GLN A 108 -19.77 -32.28 -28.04
N ARG A 109 -20.78 -31.41 -27.87
CA ARG A 109 -22.19 -31.83 -27.98
C ARG A 109 -22.52 -32.38 -29.36
N LEU A 110 -21.97 -31.78 -30.43
CA LEU A 110 -22.18 -32.25 -31.81
C LEU A 110 -21.59 -33.64 -32.04
N ASN A 111 -20.40 -33.89 -31.50
CA ASN A 111 -19.67 -35.15 -31.69
C ASN A 111 -20.33 -36.35 -30.99
N ARG A 112 -21.23 -36.11 -30.03
CA ARG A 112 -21.92 -37.16 -29.27
C ARG A 112 -23.23 -37.60 -29.91
N ILE A 113 -23.68 -36.93 -30.97
CA ILE A 113 -24.95 -37.21 -31.63
C ILE A 113 -24.69 -38.12 -32.83
N LEU A 114 -25.33 -39.27 -32.82
CA LEU A 114 -25.20 -40.29 -33.88
C LEU A 114 -26.23 -40.10 -35.00
N ASP A 115 -27.38 -39.49 -34.70
CA ASP A 115 -28.46 -39.26 -35.67
C ASP A 115 -28.20 -38.00 -36.53
N ASP A 116 -28.36 -38.11 -37.85
CA ASP A 116 -28.06 -37.05 -38.81
C ASP A 116 -29.09 -35.90 -38.83
N GLU A 117 -30.37 -36.16 -38.55
CA GLU A 117 -31.39 -35.11 -38.45
C GLU A 117 -31.21 -34.30 -37.18
N ASP A 118 -30.99 -34.97 -36.04
CA ASP A 118 -30.69 -34.33 -34.77
C ASP A 118 -29.40 -33.50 -34.86
N LYS A 119 -28.38 -34.03 -35.54
CA LYS A 119 -27.13 -33.32 -35.79
C LYS A 119 -27.35 -32.00 -36.54
N LYS A 120 -28.25 -31.97 -37.54
CA LYS A 120 -28.61 -30.74 -38.26
C LYS A 120 -29.31 -29.74 -37.36
N LEU A 121 -30.28 -30.17 -36.53
CA LEU A 121 -30.98 -29.28 -35.60
C LEU A 121 -30.04 -28.71 -34.54
N ILE A 122 -29.21 -29.56 -33.95
CA ILE A 122 -28.26 -29.19 -32.89
C ILE A 122 -27.15 -28.30 -33.44
N SER A 123 -26.69 -28.50 -34.69
CA SER A 123 -25.69 -27.62 -35.30
C SER A 123 -26.17 -26.15 -35.41
N LYS A 124 -27.46 -25.94 -35.68
CA LYS A 124 -28.07 -24.60 -35.71
C LYS A 124 -28.12 -23.99 -34.30
N ASP A 125 -28.48 -24.76 -33.28
CA ASP A 125 -28.44 -24.31 -31.88
C ASP A 125 -27.01 -23.95 -31.46
N ILE A 126 -26.04 -24.83 -31.69
CA ILE A 126 -24.62 -24.60 -31.41
C ILE A 126 -24.14 -23.30 -32.06
N THR A 127 -24.49 -23.07 -33.32
CA THR A 127 -24.12 -21.82 -34.01
C THR A 127 -24.68 -20.58 -33.32
N LYS A 128 -25.93 -20.64 -32.81
CA LYS A 128 -26.52 -19.56 -32.03
C LYS A 128 -25.79 -19.37 -30.69
N GLN A 129 -25.49 -20.46 -29.98
CA GLN A 129 -24.78 -20.42 -28.71
C GLN A 129 -23.36 -19.85 -28.86
N LEU A 130 -22.62 -20.26 -29.89
CA LEU A 130 -21.29 -19.72 -30.21
C LEU A 130 -21.33 -18.21 -30.48
N LYS A 131 -22.38 -17.72 -31.17
CA LYS A 131 -22.58 -16.27 -31.37
C LYS A 131 -22.81 -15.53 -30.05
N ILE A 132 -23.60 -16.11 -29.13
CA ILE A 132 -23.85 -15.53 -27.81
C ILE A 132 -22.54 -15.48 -27.00
N ILE A 133 -21.80 -16.58 -26.94
CA ILE A 133 -20.50 -16.69 -26.25
C ILE A 133 -19.52 -15.65 -26.78
N SER A 134 -19.39 -15.53 -28.10
CA SER A 134 -18.50 -14.55 -28.74
C SER A 134 -18.91 -13.10 -28.43
N LYS A 135 -20.21 -12.80 -28.47
CA LYS A 135 -20.73 -11.46 -28.15
C LYS A 135 -20.50 -11.08 -26.70
N ASP A 136 -20.72 -12.01 -25.77
CA ASP A 136 -20.48 -11.78 -24.35
C ASP A 136 -18.98 -11.58 -24.06
N HIS A 137 -18.12 -12.46 -24.60
CA HIS A 137 -16.68 -12.31 -24.48
C HIS A 137 -16.21 -10.94 -25.00
N LYS A 138 -16.66 -10.51 -26.19
CA LYS A 138 -16.31 -9.19 -26.76
C LYS A 138 -16.76 -8.03 -25.86
N LYS A 139 -17.96 -8.13 -25.27
CA LYS A 139 -18.46 -7.11 -24.33
C LYS A 139 -17.56 -7.02 -23.11
N GLN A 140 -17.26 -8.16 -22.49
CA GLN A 140 -16.44 -8.20 -21.28
C GLN A 140 -14.98 -7.79 -21.55
N SER A 141 -14.36 -8.28 -22.63
CA SER A 141 -13.00 -7.93 -23.02
C SER A 141 -12.86 -6.44 -23.28
N SER A 142 -13.80 -5.82 -24.00
CA SER A 142 -13.76 -4.39 -24.32
C SER A 142 -13.79 -3.50 -23.07
N ASN A 143 -14.50 -3.92 -22.02
CA ASN A 143 -14.55 -3.18 -20.76
C ASN A 143 -13.21 -3.24 -20.02
N ILE A 144 -12.56 -4.40 -20.02
CA ILE A 144 -11.26 -4.59 -19.38
C ILE A 144 -10.16 -3.89 -20.18
N GLU A 145 -10.17 -3.97 -21.51
CA GLU A 145 -9.25 -3.25 -22.40
C GLU A 145 -9.33 -1.73 -22.20
N LYS A 146 -10.54 -1.18 -22.04
CA LYS A 146 -10.72 0.25 -21.70
C LYS A 146 -10.08 0.61 -20.36
N ARG A 147 -10.16 -0.27 -19.36
CA ARG A 147 -9.51 -0.07 -18.06
C ARG A 147 -7.99 -0.14 -18.19
N ILE A 148 -7.46 -1.11 -18.92
CA ILE A 148 -6.02 -1.23 -19.20
C ILE A 148 -5.50 0.04 -19.87
N LYS A 149 -6.14 0.53 -20.94
CA LYS A 149 -5.75 1.78 -21.60
C LYS A 149 -5.76 2.99 -20.67
N LYS A 150 -6.69 3.06 -19.71
CA LYS A 150 -6.71 4.12 -18.70
C LYS A 150 -5.56 3.98 -17.72
N LEU A 151 -5.24 2.77 -17.28
CA LEU A 151 -4.11 2.50 -16.39
C LEU A 151 -2.77 2.81 -17.06
N GLU A 152 -2.58 2.39 -18.32
CA GLU A 152 -1.39 2.70 -19.12
C GLU A 152 -1.17 4.21 -19.25
N LYS A 153 -2.23 4.97 -19.58
CA LYS A 153 -2.18 6.43 -19.62
C LYS A 153 -1.82 7.05 -18.27
N LYS A 154 -2.38 6.54 -17.18
CA LYS A 154 -2.05 7.02 -15.83
C LYS A 154 -0.59 6.75 -15.49
N ILE A 155 -0.09 5.54 -15.73
CA ILE A 155 1.32 5.18 -15.50
C ILE A 155 2.24 6.10 -16.32
N ALA A 156 1.93 6.32 -17.59
CA ALA A 156 2.70 7.20 -18.47
C ALA A 156 2.73 8.66 -17.97
N SER A 157 1.71 9.14 -17.26
CA SER A 157 1.71 10.49 -16.68
C SER A 157 2.63 10.64 -15.46
N TYR A 158 3.05 9.53 -14.85
CA TYR A 158 3.99 9.51 -13.72
C TYR A 158 5.43 9.22 -14.16
N GLN A 159 5.67 8.87 -15.42
CA GLN A 159 6.99 8.71 -16.05
C GLN A 159 7.42 10.01 -16.72
#